data_AF-A0A2R3JVH6-F1
#
_entry.id   AF-A0A2R3JVH6-F1
#
_cell.length_a   1.000
_cell.length_b   1.000
_cell.length_c   1.000
_cell.angle_alpha   90.00
_cell.angle_beta   90.00
_cell.angle_gamma   90.00
#
_symmetry.space_group_name_H-M   'P 1'
#
loop_
_entity.id
_entity.type
_entity.pdbx_description
1 polymer ?
#
loop_
_entity_poly.entity_id
_entity_poly.type
_entity_poly.pdbx_seq_one_letter_code
_entity_poly.pdbx_strand_id
1 'polypeptide(L)'
;MKKVTQQLALMSTILGLGSLLSTIPAMAGSVDKTAAETTADVNLKQSATDNSITLDQAPTYQFKDLELSASRRDYTATAVNDHLVVRNPGVESGWQVTAKISDFKRLSNRQPDGANQLVGAQLTLMSGMVAPTEDDNPSVRPVTTNNIVLSDQDQAIMTAAKGAGLGTYQLEHVNSQIKLSVPGGNRTGAYQAKITWTLGNAPTGA
;
A
#
# COMPACT_ATOMS: atom_id res chain seq x y z
N MET A 1 -31.47 -6.00 -31.06
CA MET A 1 -31.23 -4.56 -30.82
C MET A 1 -32.37 -4.01 -29.98
N LYS A 2 -32.13 -3.69 -28.70
CA LYS A 2 -32.98 -2.81 -27.88
C LYS A 2 -32.13 -2.36 -26.70
N LYS A 3 -31.67 -1.10 -26.77
CA LYS A 3 -30.97 -0.41 -25.69
C LYS A 3 -32.01 -0.08 -24.62
N VAL A 4 -31.80 -0.54 -23.39
CA VAL A 4 -32.60 -0.12 -22.23
C VAL A 4 -31.83 1.01 -21.56
N THR A 5 -32.33 2.23 -21.76
CA THR A 5 -31.88 3.44 -21.08
C THR A 5 -32.62 3.51 -19.75
N GLN A 6 -31.93 3.33 -18.62
CA GLN A 6 -32.48 3.68 -17.31
C GLN A 6 -32.25 5.18 -17.07
N GLN A 7 -33.32 5.96 -17.19
CA GLN A 7 -33.38 7.32 -16.69
C GLN A 7 -33.59 7.24 -15.17
N LEU A 8 -32.66 7.79 -14.40
CA LEU A 8 -32.83 7.98 -12.96
C LEU A 8 -33.38 9.38 -12.73
N ALA A 9 -34.63 9.46 -12.28
CA ALA A 9 -35.29 10.69 -11.89
C ALA A 9 -34.69 11.20 -10.57
N LEU A 10 -34.20 12.44 -10.57
CA LEU A 10 -33.90 13.19 -9.36
C LEU A 10 -35.11 14.09 -9.06
N MET A 11 -35.96 13.68 -8.12
CA MET A 11 -36.90 14.57 -7.45
C MET A 11 -36.13 15.36 -6.39
N SER A 12 -36.06 16.68 -6.53
CA SER A 12 -35.72 17.58 -5.42
C SER A 12 -36.86 18.60 -5.25
N THR A 13 -37.66 18.37 -4.21
CA THR A 13 -38.62 19.32 -3.69
C THR A 13 -37.87 20.50 -3.06
N ILE A 14 -38.00 21.69 -3.63
CA ILE A 14 -37.59 22.96 -3.01
C ILE A 14 -38.77 23.45 -2.18
N LEU A 15 -38.68 23.38 -0.86
CA LEU A 15 -39.60 24.04 0.08
C LEU A 15 -38.80 24.93 1.04
N GLY A 16 -39.17 26.20 1.10
CA GLY A 16 -38.64 27.14 2.09
C GLY A 16 -38.93 28.61 1.78
N LEU A 17 -40.18 28.95 1.44
CA LEU A 17 -40.66 30.33 1.35
C LEU A 17 -41.29 30.70 2.71
N GLY A 18 -40.81 31.75 3.40
CA GLY A 18 -41.36 32.20 4.69
C GLY A 18 -41.06 33.68 4.99
N SER A 19 -42.11 34.50 4.87
CA SER A 19 -42.27 35.97 5.03
C SER A 19 -42.23 36.45 6.51
N LEU A 20 -42.08 37.74 6.90
CA LEU A 20 -42.95 38.94 6.73
C LEU A 20 -42.26 40.20 7.36
N LEU A 21 -42.59 41.41 6.87
CA LEU A 21 -42.34 42.70 7.55
C LEU A 21 -43.47 43.06 8.53
N SER A 22 -43.14 43.58 9.73
CA SER A 22 -44.00 44.45 10.54
C SER A 22 -43.17 45.36 11.49
N THR A 23 -43.71 46.54 11.83
CA THR A 23 -43.01 47.77 12.30
C THR A 23 -42.98 48.02 13.84
N ILE A 24 -41.77 48.27 14.41
CA ILE A 24 -41.24 49.24 15.46
C ILE A 24 -42.12 49.58 16.73
N PRO A 25 -41.67 49.66 18.03
CA PRO A 25 -40.42 50.30 18.57
C PRO A 25 -39.65 49.68 19.79
N ALA A 26 -38.38 50.12 19.88
CA ALA A 26 -37.36 50.16 20.95
C ALA A 26 -37.57 49.49 22.33
N MET A 27 -36.63 48.61 22.73
CA MET A 27 -35.94 48.57 24.04
C MET A 27 -34.80 47.53 24.02
N ALA A 28 -33.61 47.93 24.50
CA ALA A 28 -32.46 47.10 24.88
C ALA A 28 -32.24 45.79 24.09
N GLY A 29 -31.94 45.89 22.80
CA GLY A 29 -31.70 44.69 21.98
C GLY A 29 -30.30 44.15 22.19
N SER A 30 -30.16 42.97 22.80
CA SER A 30 -29.18 42.03 22.29
C SER A 30 -29.36 41.99 20.78
N VAL A 31 -28.32 42.26 20.00
CA VAL A 31 -28.42 42.09 18.54
C VAL A 31 -28.68 40.61 18.33
N ASP A 32 -29.94 40.24 18.12
CA ASP A 32 -30.35 38.88 17.79
C ASP A 32 -29.63 38.53 16.48
N LYS A 33 -28.59 37.71 16.59
CA LYS A 33 -27.87 37.20 15.44
C LYS A 33 -28.82 36.27 14.69
N THR A 34 -29.43 36.73 13.62
CA THR A 34 -30.18 35.88 12.70
C THR A 34 -29.21 35.19 11.75
N ALA A 35 -29.18 33.86 11.74
CA ALA A 35 -28.43 33.05 10.79
C ALA A 35 -29.39 32.40 9.78
N ALA A 36 -28.92 32.20 8.55
CA ALA A 36 -29.60 31.42 7.52
C ALA A 36 -28.66 30.29 7.09
N GLU A 37 -29.18 29.06 7.04
CA GLU A 37 -28.44 27.87 6.65
C GLU A 37 -28.80 27.46 5.22
N THR A 38 -27.81 27.04 4.45
CA THR A 38 -27.97 26.51 3.09
C THR A 38 -27.11 25.26 2.92
N THR A 39 -27.49 24.34 2.05
CA THR A 39 -26.74 23.09 1.79
C THR A 39 -25.95 23.14 0.49
N ALA A 40 -24.87 22.37 0.43
CA ALA A 40 -24.14 22.05 -0.79
C ALA A 40 -24.10 20.52 -0.95
N ASP A 41 -24.65 20.01 -2.05
CA ASP A 41 -24.72 18.58 -2.32
C ASP A 41 -23.59 18.11 -3.23
N VAL A 42 -22.92 17.01 -2.87
CA VAL A 42 -21.84 16.41 -3.65
C VAL A 42 -22.13 14.93 -3.88
N ASN A 43 -21.97 14.48 -5.13
CA ASN A 43 -22.09 13.07 -5.49
C ASN A 43 -20.82 12.61 -6.22
N LEU A 44 -20.15 11.62 -5.65
CA LEU A 44 -18.92 11.04 -6.21
C LEU A 44 -19.23 9.67 -6.82
N LYS A 45 -18.59 9.36 -7.94
CA LYS A 45 -18.70 8.07 -8.61
C LYS A 45 -17.32 7.50 -8.90
N GLN A 46 -17.20 6.18 -8.84
CA GLN A 46 -15.99 5.49 -9.29
C GLN A 46 -15.75 5.78 -10.78
N SER A 47 -14.49 5.99 -11.16
CA SER A 47 -14.10 6.07 -12.56
C SER A 47 -14.38 4.75 -13.28
N ALA A 48 -14.79 4.78 -14.54
CA ALA A 48 -15.00 3.55 -15.32
C ALA A 48 -13.68 2.88 -15.73
N THR A 49 -12.59 3.64 -15.80
CA THR A 49 -11.26 3.17 -16.22
C THR A 49 -10.28 3.04 -15.06
N ASP A 50 -10.63 3.59 -13.90
CA ASP A 50 -9.84 3.55 -12.69
C ASP A 50 -10.71 3.10 -11.52
N ASN A 51 -11.02 1.81 -11.50
CA ASN A 51 -11.97 1.16 -10.59
C ASN A 51 -11.39 -0.08 -9.89
N SER A 52 -10.08 -0.26 -9.94
CA SER A 52 -9.41 -1.40 -9.35
C SER A 52 -8.23 -0.95 -8.51
N ILE A 53 -7.90 -1.78 -7.52
CA ILE A 53 -6.72 -1.61 -6.69
C ILE A 53 -5.53 -2.13 -7.49
N THR A 54 -4.45 -1.35 -7.55
CA THR A 54 -3.24 -1.70 -8.31
C THR A 54 -1.99 -1.67 -7.45
N LEU A 55 -1.06 -2.55 -7.80
CA LEU A 55 0.33 -2.52 -7.32
C LEU A 55 1.17 -1.85 -8.41
N ASP A 56 1.49 -0.58 -8.21
CA ASP A 56 2.09 0.27 -9.24
C ASP A 56 3.63 0.14 -9.25
N GLN A 57 4.23 -0.16 -8.09
CA GLN A 57 5.68 -0.27 -7.93
C GLN A 57 6.05 -1.25 -6.81
N ALA A 58 7.24 -1.86 -6.92
CA ALA A 58 7.79 -2.74 -5.90
C ALA A 58 9.31 -2.53 -5.76
N PRO A 59 9.88 -2.66 -4.55
CA PRO A 59 11.27 -2.36 -4.29
C PRO A 59 12.24 -3.45 -4.78
N THR A 60 13.48 -3.04 -5.00
CA THR A 60 14.62 -3.96 -5.23
C THR A 60 15.71 -3.72 -4.19
N TYR A 61 16.41 -4.79 -3.83
CA TYR A 61 17.42 -4.76 -2.78
C TYR A 61 18.77 -5.19 -3.33
N GLN A 62 19.81 -4.40 -3.06
CA GLN A 62 21.17 -4.68 -3.48
C GLN A 62 22.07 -4.94 -2.27
N PHE A 63 22.96 -5.91 -2.44
CA PHE A 63 24.05 -6.22 -1.53
C PHE A 63 25.32 -6.31 -2.36
N LYS A 64 26.33 -5.51 -2.02
CA LYS A 64 27.60 -5.43 -2.78
C LYS A 64 28.77 -5.74 -1.86
N ASP A 65 29.82 -6.32 -2.42
CA ASP A 65 31.12 -6.54 -1.77
C ASP A 65 31.03 -7.31 -0.44
N LEU A 66 30.19 -8.34 -0.40
CA LEU A 66 30.03 -9.19 0.79
C LEU A 66 31.22 -10.15 0.94
N GLU A 67 31.83 -10.17 2.12
CA GLU A 67 32.90 -11.12 2.46
C GLU A 67 32.33 -12.37 3.13
N LEU A 68 32.54 -13.55 2.54
CA LEU A 68 32.15 -14.80 3.19
C LEU A 68 32.94 -15.04 4.48
N SER A 69 32.30 -15.74 5.43
CA SER A 69 32.91 -16.19 6.67
C SER A 69 32.76 -17.70 6.82
N ALA A 70 33.65 -18.32 7.61
CA ALA A 70 33.49 -19.70 8.06
C ALA A 70 32.29 -19.87 9.01
N SER A 71 31.79 -18.77 9.58
CA SER A 71 30.59 -18.70 10.42
C SER A 71 29.46 -17.92 9.73
N ARG A 72 28.24 -17.98 10.28
CA ARG A 72 27.12 -17.16 9.81
C ARG A 72 27.43 -15.67 9.96
N ARG A 73 27.04 -14.88 8.96
CA ARG A 73 27.13 -13.42 8.94
C ARG A 73 25.79 -12.84 8.52
N ASP A 74 25.46 -11.69 9.09
CA ASP A 74 24.33 -10.86 8.67
C ASP A 74 24.86 -9.62 7.95
N TYR A 75 24.29 -9.33 6.79
CA TYR A 75 24.61 -8.15 5.98
C TYR A 75 23.39 -7.25 5.89
N THR A 76 23.67 -5.96 5.84
CA THR A 76 22.66 -4.93 5.55
C THR A 76 22.68 -4.62 4.06
N ALA A 77 21.53 -4.29 3.48
CA ALA A 77 21.49 -3.84 2.08
C ALA A 77 22.38 -2.61 1.88
N THR A 78 23.06 -2.56 0.74
CA THR A 78 23.83 -1.38 0.33
C THR A 78 22.97 -0.37 -0.42
N ALA A 79 21.88 -0.82 -1.03
CA ALA A 79 20.84 0.03 -1.58
C ALA A 79 19.46 -0.65 -1.52
N VAL A 80 18.45 0.13 -1.15
CA VAL A 80 17.05 -0.12 -1.45
C VAL A 80 16.67 0.84 -2.56
N ASN A 81 16.29 0.31 -3.72
CA ASN A 81 15.75 1.13 -4.80
C ASN A 81 14.24 0.95 -4.85
N ASP A 82 13.54 2.03 -5.19
CA ASP A 82 12.08 2.06 -5.29
C ASP A 82 11.37 1.80 -3.95
N HIS A 83 10.05 1.93 -3.97
CA HIS A 83 9.17 1.66 -2.85
C HIS A 83 8.03 0.76 -3.29
N LEU A 84 7.36 0.11 -2.33
CA LEU A 84 6.13 -0.60 -2.62
C LEU A 84 5.00 0.42 -2.70
N VAL A 85 4.32 0.53 -3.84
CA VAL A 85 3.25 1.53 -4.05
C VAL A 85 1.95 0.83 -4.42
N VAL A 86 0.93 1.02 -3.58
CA VAL A 86 -0.44 0.52 -3.82
C VAL A 86 -1.37 1.71 -4.02
N ARG A 87 -2.17 1.65 -5.07
CA ARG A 87 -3.15 2.67 -5.42
C ARG A 87 -4.55 2.08 -5.38
N ASN A 88 -5.43 2.74 -4.63
CA ASN A 88 -6.83 2.36 -4.47
C ASN A 88 -7.74 3.57 -4.76
N PRO A 89 -8.42 3.62 -5.91
CA PRO A 89 -9.19 4.79 -6.34
C PRO A 89 -10.56 4.93 -5.65
N GLY A 90 -10.80 4.26 -4.52
CA GLY A 90 -12.08 4.28 -3.79
C GLY A 90 -12.80 2.93 -3.69
N VAL A 91 -12.10 1.83 -4.00
CA VAL A 91 -12.63 0.48 -3.84
C VAL A 91 -12.61 0.09 -2.37
N GLU A 92 -13.79 -0.12 -1.79
CA GLU A 92 -13.93 -0.40 -0.35
C GLU A 92 -13.51 -1.82 0.07
N SER A 93 -13.20 -2.72 -0.86
CA SER A 93 -12.68 -4.05 -0.50
C SER A 93 -11.33 -3.93 0.20
N GLY A 94 -11.10 -4.75 1.22
CA GLY A 94 -9.77 -4.88 1.81
C GLY A 94 -8.79 -5.52 0.81
N TRP A 95 -7.51 -5.20 0.93
CA TRP A 95 -6.45 -5.69 0.06
C TRP A 95 -5.21 -6.09 0.85
N GLN A 96 -4.41 -6.98 0.27
CA GLN A 96 -3.14 -7.43 0.84
C GLN A 96 -2.09 -7.55 -0.25
N VAL A 97 -0.90 -7.02 0.04
CA VAL A 97 0.31 -7.33 -0.72
C VAL A 97 1.09 -8.42 0.00
N THR A 98 1.39 -9.49 -0.72
CA THR A 98 2.29 -10.55 -0.29
C THR A 98 3.59 -10.51 -1.09
N ALA A 99 4.66 -11.06 -0.52
CA ALA A 99 5.89 -11.32 -1.25
C ALA A 99 6.44 -12.71 -0.94
N LYS A 100 7.05 -13.32 -1.96
CA LYS A 100 7.88 -14.52 -1.84
C LYS A 100 9.18 -14.35 -2.60
N ILE A 101 10.19 -15.12 -2.21
CA ILE A 101 11.53 -15.08 -2.81
C ILE A 101 11.91 -16.46 -3.35
N SER A 102 12.53 -16.50 -4.52
CA SER A 102 13.15 -17.72 -5.04
C SER A 102 14.47 -18.02 -4.31
N ASP A 103 15.03 -19.21 -4.54
CA ASP A 103 16.43 -19.46 -4.17
C ASP A 103 17.38 -18.42 -4.78
N PHE A 104 18.43 -18.08 -4.03
CA PHE A 104 19.57 -17.31 -4.52
C PHE A 104 20.41 -18.19 -5.44
N LYS A 105 20.26 -17.99 -6.75
CA LYS A 105 21.00 -18.72 -7.78
C LYS A 105 22.21 -17.93 -8.24
N ARG A 106 23.31 -18.63 -8.47
CA ARG A 106 24.54 -18.04 -9.00
C ARG A 106 24.29 -17.57 -10.43
N LEU A 107 24.82 -16.39 -10.79
CA LEU A 107 24.63 -15.81 -12.12
C LEU A 107 25.45 -16.52 -13.23
N SER A 108 26.25 -17.55 -12.91
CA SER A 108 27.18 -18.19 -13.84
C SER A 108 26.57 -19.35 -14.65
N ASN A 109 26.92 -19.40 -15.94
CA ASN A 109 26.57 -20.40 -16.95
C ASN A 109 27.57 -21.59 -17.07
N ARG A 110 28.50 -21.74 -16.12
CA ARG A 110 29.58 -22.74 -16.18
C ARG A 110 29.90 -23.29 -14.78
N GLN A 111 29.08 -24.18 -14.22
CA GLN A 111 29.51 -25.15 -13.21
C GLN A 111 28.40 -26.21 -12.98
N PRO A 112 28.77 -27.48 -12.68
CA PRO A 112 27.82 -28.59 -12.58
C PRO A 112 26.82 -28.41 -11.42
N ASP A 113 25.64 -29.02 -11.58
CA ASP A 113 24.51 -28.92 -10.66
C ASP A 113 24.88 -29.31 -9.22
N GLY A 114 24.45 -28.47 -8.28
CA GLY A 114 24.79 -28.53 -6.84
C GLY A 114 25.72 -27.40 -6.35
N ALA A 115 26.43 -26.72 -7.24
CA ALA A 115 27.35 -25.61 -6.94
C ALA A 115 26.77 -24.20 -7.13
N ASN A 116 25.47 -24.11 -7.46
CA ASN A 116 24.87 -22.95 -8.11
C ASN A 116 23.91 -22.16 -7.21
N GLN A 117 23.88 -22.41 -5.90
CA GLN A 117 23.01 -21.71 -4.95
C GLN A 117 23.78 -21.12 -3.77
N LEU A 118 23.23 -20.07 -3.18
CA LEU A 118 23.65 -19.55 -1.88
C LEU A 118 22.80 -20.23 -0.81
N VAL A 119 23.29 -21.37 -0.31
CA VAL A 119 22.52 -22.31 0.50
C VAL A 119 22.26 -21.74 1.90
N GLY A 120 21.01 -21.84 2.34
CA GLY A 120 20.57 -21.41 3.66
C GLY A 120 20.58 -19.90 3.88
N ALA A 121 20.76 -19.11 2.81
CA ALA A 121 20.63 -17.66 2.90
C ALA A 121 19.19 -17.24 3.14
N GLN A 122 19.01 -16.22 3.98
CA GLN A 122 17.69 -15.71 4.38
C GLN A 122 17.64 -14.20 4.20
N LEU A 123 16.66 -13.72 3.42
CA LEU A 123 16.38 -12.29 3.29
C LEU A 123 15.26 -11.91 4.25
N THR A 124 15.55 -10.97 5.15
CA THR A 124 14.60 -10.45 6.14
C THR A 124 14.26 -9.00 5.83
N LEU A 125 12.97 -8.70 5.74
CA LEU A 125 12.44 -7.34 5.67
C LEU A 125 11.95 -6.95 7.07
N MET A 126 12.62 -6.00 7.71
CA MET A 126 12.17 -5.41 8.97
C MET A 126 11.09 -4.36 8.72
N SER A 127 10.44 -3.88 9.79
CA SER A 127 9.38 -2.87 9.68
C SER A 127 9.83 -1.66 8.85
N GLY A 128 9.11 -1.34 7.78
CA GLY A 128 9.27 -0.10 7.02
C GLY A 128 8.28 0.98 7.46
N MET A 129 8.30 2.13 6.78
CA MET A 129 7.36 3.23 7.02
C MET A 129 6.25 3.23 5.98
N VAL A 130 4.99 3.22 6.44
CA VAL A 130 3.81 3.37 5.57
C VAL A 130 3.32 4.81 5.60
N ALA A 131 3.26 5.45 4.44
CA ALA A 131 2.76 6.82 4.28
C ALA A 131 1.82 6.93 3.06
N PRO A 132 0.78 7.78 3.12
CA PRO A 132 0.10 8.21 1.91
C PRO A 132 1.05 9.10 1.10
N THR A 133 0.82 9.15 -0.20
CA THR A 133 1.53 10.11 -1.09
C THR A 133 0.95 11.52 -1.00
N GLU A 134 -0.29 11.64 -0.51
CA GLU A 134 -0.96 12.91 -0.24
C GLU A 134 -1.11 13.09 1.28
N ASP A 135 -0.57 14.19 1.82
CA ASP A 135 -0.49 14.43 3.28
C ASP A 135 -1.85 14.56 3.96
N ASP A 136 -2.87 14.99 3.23
CA ASP A 136 -4.24 15.20 3.71
C ASP A 136 -5.16 13.99 3.47
N ASN A 137 -4.62 12.84 3.05
CA ASN A 137 -5.40 11.63 2.83
C ASN A 137 -6.12 11.20 4.14
N PRO A 138 -7.47 11.20 4.17
CA PRO A 138 -8.23 10.94 5.39
C PRO A 138 -8.41 9.45 5.69
N SER A 139 -7.98 8.56 4.78
CA SER A 139 -8.22 7.13 4.92
C SER A 139 -7.38 6.52 6.04
N VAL A 140 -7.92 5.47 6.67
CA VAL A 140 -7.15 4.67 7.63
C VAL A 140 -5.96 4.02 6.90
N ARG A 141 -4.77 4.19 7.47
CA ARG A 141 -3.53 3.71 6.85
C ARG A 141 -3.47 2.18 6.80
N PRO A 142 -2.90 1.59 5.74
CA PRO A 142 -2.54 0.17 5.75
C PRO A 142 -1.53 -0.14 6.84
N VAL A 143 -1.53 -1.39 7.29
CA VAL A 143 -0.57 -1.91 8.27
C VAL A 143 0.51 -2.75 7.58
N THR A 144 1.72 -2.75 8.12
CA THR A 144 2.83 -3.60 7.65
C THR A 144 3.15 -4.69 8.68
N THR A 145 3.59 -5.85 8.18
CA THR A 145 4.10 -6.93 9.04
C THR A 145 5.57 -6.69 9.34
N ASN A 146 5.99 -6.90 10.60
CA ASN A 146 7.37 -6.69 11.02
C ASN A 146 8.20 -7.97 10.96
N ASN A 147 9.49 -7.83 10.62
CA ASN A 147 10.50 -8.89 10.69
C ASN A 147 10.15 -10.14 9.87
N ILE A 148 9.81 -9.91 8.60
CA ILE A 148 9.39 -10.95 7.67
C ILE A 148 10.63 -11.61 7.07
N VAL A 149 10.81 -12.91 7.31
CA VAL A 149 11.79 -13.71 6.57
C VAL A 149 11.10 -14.22 5.30
N LEU A 150 11.57 -13.75 4.14
CA LEU A 150 11.00 -14.22 2.87
C LEU A 150 11.38 -15.67 2.62
N SER A 151 10.43 -16.43 2.09
CA SER A 151 10.57 -17.83 1.67
C SER A 151 9.92 -18.04 0.31
N ASP A 152 9.82 -19.29 -0.13
CA ASP A 152 9.10 -19.66 -1.34
C ASP A 152 7.56 -19.59 -1.18
N GLN A 153 7.07 -19.33 0.05
CA GLN A 153 5.66 -19.10 0.36
C GLN A 153 5.35 -17.60 0.42
N ASP A 154 4.13 -17.25 0.03
CA ASP A 154 3.66 -15.87 0.09
C ASP A 154 3.57 -15.38 1.54
N GLN A 155 4.31 -14.33 1.88
CA GLN A 155 4.32 -13.67 3.18
C GLN A 155 3.60 -12.33 3.09
N ALA A 156 2.69 -12.03 4.02
CA ALA A 156 1.97 -10.76 4.05
C ALA A 156 2.91 -9.60 4.40
N ILE A 157 3.00 -8.58 3.52
CA ILE A 157 3.89 -7.43 3.71
C ILE A 157 3.13 -6.19 4.16
N MET A 158 2.02 -5.90 3.50
CA MET A 158 1.21 -4.69 3.72
C MET A 158 -0.26 -5.04 3.49
N THR A 159 -1.13 -4.69 4.42
CA THR A 159 -2.56 -5.07 4.38
C THR A 159 -3.42 -3.86 4.74
N ALA A 160 -4.53 -3.69 4.03
CA ALA A 160 -5.60 -2.78 4.41
C ALA A 160 -6.89 -3.56 4.63
N ALA A 161 -7.58 -3.28 5.74
CA ALA A 161 -8.91 -3.79 5.99
C ALA A 161 -9.94 -3.19 5.02
N LYS A 162 -11.15 -3.75 5.01
CA LYS A 162 -12.28 -3.18 4.27
C LYS A 162 -12.49 -1.70 4.65
N GLY A 163 -12.61 -0.83 3.64
CA GLY A 163 -12.76 0.62 3.82
C GLY A 163 -11.49 1.39 4.23
N ALA A 164 -10.37 0.70 4.43
CA ALA A 164 -9.07 1.31 4.72
C ALA A 164 -8.18 1.32 3.46
N GLY A 165 -7.08 2.07 3.52
CA GLY A 165 -6.11 2.12 2.43
C GLY A 165 -6.71 2.65 1.12
N LEU A 166 -7.58 3.65 1.20
CA LEU A 166 -8.09 4.40 0.04
C LEU A 166 -7.09 5.51 -0.34
N GLY A 167 -6.93 5.75 -1.64
CA GLY A 167 -5.88 6.60 -2.18
C GLY A 167 -4.59 5.82 -2.46
N THR A 168 -3.47 6.53 -2.53
CA THR A 168 -2.16 5.94 -2.86
C THR A 168 -1.27 5.92 -1.63
N TYR A 169 -0.79 4.73 -1.28
CA TYR A 169 0.11 4.48 -0.16
C TYR A 169 1.43 3.88 -0.62
N GLN A 170 2.51 4.29 0.04
CA GLN A 170 3.84 3.74 -0.14
C GLN A 170 4.36 3.11 1.16
N LEU A 171 5.06 1.98 1.01
CA LEU A 171 5.88 1.37 2.06
C LEU A 171 7.35 1.52 1.68
N GLU A 172 8.07 2.27 2.51
CA GLU A 172 9.48 2.55 2.35
C GLU A 172 10.32 1.74 3.33
N HIS A 173 11.43 1.17 2.84
CA HIS A 173 12.47 0.59 3.67
C HIS A 173 13.77 1.36 3.47
N VAL A 174 14.48 1.66 4.56
CA VAL A 174 15.87 2.08 4.50
C VAL A 174 16.81 0.87 4.48
N ASN A 175 18.05 1.07 4.06
CA ASN A 175 19.07 0.03 3.98
C ASN A 175 19.15 -0.84 5.24
N SER A 176 19.17 -0.21 6.43
CA SER A 176 19.26 -0.90 7.72
C SER A 176 18.10 -1.84 8.02
N GLN A 177 16.96 -1.68 7.35
CA GLN A 177 15.76 -2.51 7.50
C GLN A 177 15.80 -3.78 6.66
N ILE A 178 16.78 -3.93 5.76
CA ILE A 178 16.88 -5.07 4.87
C ILE A 178 18.13 -5.88 5.23
N LYS A 179 17.93 -7.12 5.69
CA LYS A 179 19.00 -7.99 6.18
C LYS A 179 19.12 -9.28 5.38
N LEU A 180 20.33 -9.63 4.97
CA LEU A 180 20.66 -10.92 4.37
C LEU A 180 21.53 -11.70 5.34
N SER A 181 21.01 -12.80 5.89
CA SER A 181 21.80 -13.75 6.68
C SER A 181 22.37 -14.84 5.77
N VAL A 182 23.69 -15.07 5.83
CA VAL A 182 24.38 -16.08 5.03
C VAL A 182 25.16 -17.02 5.96
N PRO A 183 24.86 -18.31 6.00
CA PRO A 183 25.66 -19.30 6.71
C PRO A 183 27.06 -19.46 6.12
N GLY A 184 28.02 -19.87 6.95
CA GLY A 184 29.33 -20.31 6.49
C GLY A 184 29.25 -21.57 5.61
N GLY A 185 30.31 -21.86 4.86
CA GLY A 185 30.37 -23.01 3.95
C GLY A 185 29.81 -22.77 2.53
N ASN A 186 29.34 -21.55 2.25
CA ASN A 186 28.97 -21.11 0.91
C ASN A 186 30.21 -20.79 0.04
N ARG A 187 30.02 -20.69 -1.28
CA ARG A 187 31.09 -20.39 -2.25
C ARG A 187 31.04 -18.92 -2.68
N THR A 188 32.19 -18.37 -3.06
CA THR A 188 32.29 -17.01 -3.60
C THR A 188 31.63 -16.92 -4.98
N GLY A 189 30.92 -15.83 -5.23
CA GLY A 189 30.33 -15.54 -6.54
C GLY A 189 29.17 -14.55 -6.45
N ALA A 190 28.65 -14.17 -7.61
CA ALA A 190 27.45 -13.36 -7.70
C ALA A 190 26.20 -14.25 -7.69
N TYR A 191 25.25 -13.92 -6.81
CA TYR A 191 23.99 -14.61 -6.64
C TYR A 191 22.82 -13.66 -6.81
N GLN A 192 21.69 -14.17 -7.29
CA GLN A 192 20.46 -13.43 -7.48
C GLN A 192 19.27 -14.30 -7.09
N ALA A 193 18.30 -13.70 -6.41
CA ALA A 193 16.98 -14.26 -6.20
C ALA A 193 15.93 -13.32 -6.79
N LYS A 194 14.81 -13.88 -7.24
CA LYS A 194 13.64 -13.11 -7.68
C LYS A 194 12.68 -12.98 -6.51
N ILE A 195 12.29 -11.74 -6.19
CA ILE A 195 11.16 -11.46 -5.31
C ILE A 195 9.93 -11.26 -6.17
N THR A 196 8.86 -11.97 -5.84
CA THR A 196 7.56 -11.83 -6.51
C THR A 196 6.59 -11.19 -5.54
N TRP A 197 6.09 -10.01 -5.93
CA TRP A 197 5.11 -9.24 -5.17
C TRP A 197 3.73 -9.47 -5.78
N THR A 198 2.74 -9.77 -4.95
CA THR A 198 1.38 -10.08 -5.40
C THR A 198 0.40 -9.23 -4.63
N LEU A 199 -0.47 -8.52 -5.36
CA LEU A 199 -1.65 -7.88 -4.78
C LEU A 199 -2.84 -8.84 -4.87
N GLY A 200 -3.51 -9.05 -3.75
CA GLY A 200 -4.75 -9.82 -3.66
C GLY A 200 -5.75 -9.15 -2.73
N ASN A 201 -6.92 -9.78 -2.60
CA ASN A 201 -7.89 -9.40 -1.58
C ASN A 201 -7.30 -9.62 -0.19
N ALA A 202 -7.62 -8.75 0.77
CA ALA A 202 -7.27 -9.02 2.16
C ALA A 202 -7.90 -10.34 2.60
N PRO A 203 -7.24 -11.13 3.45
CA PRO A 203 -7.84 -12.31 4.04
C PRO A 203 -9.18 -11.92 4.67
N THR A 204 -10.25 -12.60 4.25
CA THR A 204 -11.53 -12.52 4.95
C THR A 204 -11.33 -13.30 6.25
N GLY A 205 -10.95 -12.62 7.33
CA GLY A 205 -10.87 -13.24 8.64
C GLY A 205 -12.19 -13.94 8.97
N ALA A 206 -12.08 -15.20 9.38
CA ALA A 206 -13.18 -16.00 9.93
C ALA A 206 -13.60 -15.49 11.32
#